data_AF-A0A1H5UCF8-F1
#
_entry.id   AF-A0A1H5UCF8-F1
#
_cell.length_a   1.000
_cell.length_b   1.000
_cell.length_c   1.000
_cell.angle_alpha   90.00
_cell.angle_beta   90.00
_cell.angle_gamma   90.00
#
_symmetry.space_group_name_H-M   'P 1'
#
loop_
_entity.id
_entity.type
_entity.pdbx_description
1 polymer ?
#
loop_
_entity_poly.entity_id
_entity_poly.type
_entity_poly.pdbx_seq_one_letter_code
_entity_poly.pdbx_strand_id
1 'polypeptide(L)'
;MNSSSSLLKIEQFYSVFLNNRRDLFVYLPPGYSEESCTRYPVLYVHDGQNIFHTAFNGYSWNVHETADALIQNGLMEKIIIVGIANMGMQRADEFTHELEGVDYLRDKVDIRPKGLLYEQFITDEVMPYIDSVFRTKKGPEHTGMMGSSRGGQVTYHIGLRRPDLFGKLAILSPYFYCVDPVTLEETRQYHTWTEKVPISRVWIDLGSREGTLILEKHVREVTESLLRLGYKPGEELVYYLDPSGTHSEKDWAARVASPLLHMFGKKGTPAQLRLEGEGTAGVTGPVLRLNPVAEFDSGFNMSLLRADYAAEDRTVLEVREDGMLQPGREGETPVTVSFGGLSAARTIRVTRELKERVALELVVHVPADTPENAALYSWAPLHRDPGKRHVYSTRIEVPLYAAFEYRISRGDGAVETDEAGQAVTRFYKAEADGRVELTVRSWKSPQ
;
A
#
# COMPACT_ATOMS: atom_id res chain seq x y z
N MET A 1 -29.66 18.18 -16.23
CA MET A 1 -28.91 17.11 -16.90
C MET A 1 -27.67 16.88 -16.07
N ASN A 2 -27.50 15.71 -15.45
CA ASN A 2 -26.23 15.38 -14.81
C ASN A 2 -25.22 15.15 -15.95
N SER A 3 -24.29 16.08 -16.16
CA SER A 3 -23.18 15.86 -17.09
C SER A 3 -22.35 14.69 -16.57
N SER A 4 -22.13 13.68 -17.38
CA SER A 4 -21.26 12.54 -17.02
C SER A 4 -19.78 12.93 -17.06
N SER A 5 -18.95 12.22 -16.32
CA SER A 5 -17.50 12.22 -16.52
C SER A 5 -17.13 11.63 -17.88
N SER A 6 -15.87 11.75 -18.28
CA SER A 6 -15.37 11.15 -19.53
C SER A 6 -13.97 10.56 -19.35
N LEU A 7 -13.72 9.43 -20.02
CA LEU A 7 -12.42 8.79 -20.09
C LEU A 7 -11.88 8.87 -21.51
N LEU A 8 -10.68 9.43 -21.65
CA LEU A 8 -9.98 9.56 -22.92
C LEU A 8 -8.69 8.74 -22.87
N LYS A 9 -8.27 8.25 -24.03
CA LYS A 9 -7.01 7.55 -24.21
C LYS A 9 -6.18 8.28 -25.25
N ILE A 10 -4.96 8.67 -24.88
CA ILE A 10 -3.94 9.18 -25.80
C ILE A 10 -3.04 7.99 -26.11
N GLU A 11 -3.18 7.45 -27.31
CA GLU A 11 -2.47 6.24 -27.70
C GLU A 11 -1.03 6.54 -28.09
N GLN A 12 -0.11 5.67 -27.68
CA GLN A 12 1.26 5.63 -28.17
C GLN A 12 2.02 6.97 -28.02
N PHE A 13 1.80 7.67 -26.90
CA PHE A 13 2.56 8.86 -26.53
C PHE A 13 4.05 8.52 -26.50
N TYR A 14 4.83 9.24 -27.31
CA TYR A 14 6.25 8.99 -27.47
C TYR A 14 7.05 9.83 -26.48
N SER A 15 7.94 9.17 -25.74
CA SER A 15 8.94 9.84 -24.89
C SER A 15 10.29 9.86 -25.59
N VAL A 16 10.88 11.06 -25.70
CA VAL A 16 12.26 11.24 -26.16
C VAL A 16 13.23 10.77 -25.08
N PHE A 17 12.98 11.08 -23.81
CA PHE A 17 13.87 10.71 -22.69
C PHE A 17 13.97 9.19 -22.51
N LEU A 18 12.87 8.47 -22.68
CA LEU A 18 12.81 7.02 -22.49
C LEU A 18 12.92 6.23 -23.79
N ASN A 19 12.82 6.90 -24.94
CA ASN A 19 12.79 6.30 -26.27
C ASN A 19 11.79 5.13 -26.38
N ASN A 20 10.58 5.35 -25.86
CA ASN A 20 9.50 4.38 -25.90
C ASN A 20 8.14 5.04 -26.14
N ARG A 21 7.12 4.22 -26.38
CA ARG A 21 5.73 4.66 -26.57
C ARG A 21 4.85 3.97 -25.55
N ARG A 22 3.97 4.74 -24.93
CA ARG A 22 2.98 4.23 -23.98
C ARG A 22 1.67 4.98 -24.08
N ASP A 23 0.60 4.37 -23.59
CA ASP A 23 -0.70 5.02 -23.56
C ASP A 23 -0.81 5.93 -22.32
N LEU A 24 -1.46 7.08 -22.47
CA LEU A 24 -1.92 7.91 -21.36
C LEU A 24 -3.44 7.84 -21.28
N PHE A 25 -3.97 7.77 -20.07
CA PHE A 25 -5.40 7.76 -19.80
C PHE A 25 -5.78 9.06 -19.10
N VAL A 26 -6.82 9.73 -19.57
CA VAL A 26 -7.24 11.03 -19.02
C VAL A 26 -8.71 10.95 -18.63
N TYR A 27 -8.97 11.08 -17.34
CA TYR A 27 -10.30 11.29 -16.79
C TYR A 27 -10.61 12.79 -16.73
N LEU A 28 -11.78 13.15 -17.23
CA LEU A 28 -12.34 14.49 -17.16
C LEU A 28 -13.56 14.48 -16.23
N PRO A 29 -13.63 15.43 -15.27
CA PRO A 29 -14.67 15.42 -14.27
C PRO A 29 -16.04 15.75 -14.87
N PRO A 30 -17.14 15.39 -14.19
CA PRO A 30 -18.50 15.81 -14.56
C PRO A 30 -18.57 17.32 -14.82
N GLY A 31 -19.08 17.72 -15.97
CA GLY A 31 -19.31 19.12 -16.32
C GLY A 31 -18.18 19.77 -17.11
N TYR A 32 -17.12 19.00 -17.43
CA TYR A 32 -15.95 19.53 -18.13
C TYR A 32 -16.33 20.18 -19.47
N SER A 33 -17.19 19.55 -20.30
CA SER A 33 -17.59 20.07 -21.61
C SER A 33 -18.43 21.35 -21.52
N GLU A 34 -19.25 21.48 -20.49
CA GLU A 34 -20.20 22.59 -20.30
C GLU A 34 -19.52 23.81 -19.66
N GLU A 35 -18.54 23.59 -18.79
CA GLU A 35 -17.83 24.63 -18.03
C GLU A 35 -16.58 25.14 -18.78
N SER A 36 -16.80 25.82 -19.91
CA SER A 36 -15.71 26.20 -20.85
C SER A 36 -14.61 27.09 -20.27
N CYS A 37 -14.88 27.81 -19.18
CA CYS A 37 -13.92 28.72 -18.52
C CYS A 37 -13.27 28.12 -17.26
N THR A 38 -13.73 26.96 -16.79
CA THR A 38 -13.22 26.35 -15.56
C THR A 38 -11.92 25.61 -15.84
N ARG A 39 -10.93 25.80 -14.96
CA ARG A 39 -9.67 25.04 -14.91
C ARG A 39 -9.64 24.15 -13.68
N TYR A 40 -9.02 22.99 -13.81
CA TYR A 40 -9.06 21.91 -12.83
C TYR A 40 -7.65 21.57 -12.31
N PRO A 41 -7.49 21.25 -11.02
CA PRO A 41 -6.29 20.57 -10.52
C PRO A 41 -6.04 19.26 -11.27
N VAL A 42 -4.79 18.78 -11.25
CA VAL A 42 -4.40 17.55 -11.95
C VAL A 42 -3.76 16.57 -10.98
N LEU A 43 -4.20 15.32 -11.05
CA LEU A 43 -3.60 14.20 -10.35
C LEU A 43 -2.93 13.26 -11.36
N TYR A 44 -1.61 13.15 -11.31
CA TYR A 44 -0.84 12.18 -12.10
C TYR A 44 -0.73 10.87 -11.34
N VAL A 45 -1.04 9.76 -11.99
CA VAL A 45 -1.08 8.46 -11.34
C VAL A 45 -0.32 7.43 -12.16
N HIS A 46 0.58 6.69 -11.51
CA HIS A 46 1.34 5.63 -12.14
C HIS A 46 0.51 4.38 -12.37
N ASP A 47 0.97 3.51 -13.27
CA ASP A 47 0.27 2.27 -13.65
C ASP A 47 -1.12 2.53 -14.24
N GLY A 48 -1.23 3.55 -15.09
CA GLY A 48 -2.47 4.06 -15.69
C GLY A 48 -3.42 3.00 -16.26
N GLN A 49 -2.87 1.91 -16.79
CA GLN A 49 -3.65 0.81 -17.34
C GLN A 49 -4.42 0.01 -16.27
N ASN A 50 -4.00 0.05 -15.00
CA ASN A 50 -4.65 -0.61 -13.87
C ASN A 50 -5.64 0.32 -13.11
N ILE A 51 -5.71 1.60 -13.49
CA ILE A 51 -6.50 2.64 -12.79
C ILE A 51 -7.95 2.69 -13.27
N PHE A 52 -8.11 2.58 -14.59
CA PHE A 52 -9.39 2.69 -15.28
C PHE A 52 -9.86 1.34 -15.84
N HIS A 53 -8.95 0.37 -15.92
CA HIS A 53 -9.22 -0.96 -16.45
C HIS A 53 -8.64 -2.02 -15.53
N THR A 54 -9.22 -3.21 -15.65
CA THR A 54 -8.83 -4.38 -14.88
C THR A 54 -7.37 -4.76 -15.16
N ALA A 55 -6.55 -4.78 -14.10
CA ALA A 55 -5.20 -5.30 -14.14
C ALA A 55 -5.20 -6.82 -14.41
N PHE A 56 -4.02 -7.38 -14.65
CA PHE A 56 -3.84 -8.82 -14.96
C PHE A 56 -4.43 -9.76 -13.88
N ASN A 57 -4.57 -9.30 -12.64
CA ASN A 57 -5.14 -10.07 -11.55
C ASN A 57 -6.69 -10.02 -11.46
N GLY A 58 -7.36 -9.31 -12.37
CA GLY A 58 -8.82 -9.21 -12.38
C GLY A 58 -9.39 -8.02 -11.60
N TYR A 59 -8.55 -7.11 -11.09
CA TYR A 59 -8.99 -5.94 -10.32
C TYR A 59 -8.45 -4.62 -10.90
N SER A 60 -9.21 -3.54 -10.72
CA SER A 60 -8.86 -2.17 -11.10
C SER A 60 -8.95 -1.29 -9.86
N TRP A 61 -8.19 -0.18 -9.83
CA TRP A 61 -8.33 0.80 -8.75
C TRP A 61 -9.66 1.55 -8.79
N ASN A 62 -10.28 1.64 -9.97
CA ASN A 62 -11.51 2.38 -10.20
C ASN A 62 -11.48 3.81 -9.62
N VAL A 63 -10.33 4.48 -9.71
CA VAL A 63 -10.13 5.81 -9.10
C VAL A 63 -11.13 6.83 -9.66
N HIS A 64 -11.50 6.69 -10.93
CA HIS A 64 -12.54 7.50 -11.57
C HIS A 64 -13.92 7.35 -10.93
N GLU A 65 -14.32 6.12 -10.57
CA GLU A 65 -15.61 5.86 -9.91
C GLU A 65 -15.62 6.49 -8.51
N THR A 66 -14.52 6.35 -7.76
CA THR A 66 -14.38 6.99 -6.45
C THR A 66 -14.38 8.51 -6.58
N ALA A 67 -13.66 9.08 -7.56
CA ALA A 67 -13.65 10.52 -7.80
C ALA A 67 -15.05 11.03 -8.17
N ASP A 68 -15.78 10.34 -9.06
CA ASP A 68 -17.16 10.69 -9.40
C ASP A 68 -18.07 10.69 -8.17
N ALA A 69 -18.00 9.65 -7.34
CA ALA A 69 -18.79 9.58 -6.11
C ALA A 69 -18.47 10.73 -5.15
N LEU A 70 -17.19 11.02 -4.92
CA LEU A 70 -16.77 12.11 -4.02
C LEU A 70 -17.15 13.50 -4.56
N ILE A 71 -17.04 13.72 -5.88
CA ILE A 71 -17.43 14.97 -6.54
C ILE A 71 -18.95 15.17 -6.48
N GLN A 72 -19.73 14.13 -6.79
CA GLN A 72 -21.20 14.19 -6.77
C GLN A 72 -21.74 14.46 -5.37
N ASN A 73 -21.08 13.93 -4.33
CA ASN A 73 -21.42 14.18 -2.93
C ASN A 73 -20.85 15.51 -2.39
N GLY A 74 -20.15 16.30 -3.21
CA GLY A 74 -19.58 17.59 -2.80
C GLY A 74 -18.44 17.50 -1.78
N LEU A 75 -17.81 16.32 -1.66
CA LEU A 75 -16.75 16.04 -0.70
C LEU A 75 -15.36 16.43 -1.23
N MET A 76 -15.19 16.48 -2.55
CA MET A 76 -13.95 16.95 -3.21
C MET A 76 -14.21 17.91 -4.36
N GLU A 77 -13.21 18.73 -4.71
CA GLU A 77 -13.27 19.53 -5.93
C GLU A 77 -13.12 18.66 -7.19
N LYS A 78 -13.62 19.17 -8.32
CA LYS A 78 -13.46 18.52 -9.62
C LYS A 78 -11.98 18.53 -10.03
N ILE A 79 -11.43 17.39 -10.43
CA ILE A 79 -10.03 17.24 -10.87
C ILE A 79 -9.93 16.52 -12.20
N ILE A 80 -8.83 16.72 -12.92
CA ILE A 80 -8.39 15.87 -14.02
C ILE A 80 -7.48 14.78 -13.43
N ILE A 81 -7.65 13.53 -13.86
CA ILE A 81 -6.75 12.42 -13.46
C ILE A 81 -6.04 11.92 -14.71
N VAL A 82 -4.71 11.90 -14.67
CA VAL A 82 -3.85 11.44 -15.76
C VAL A 82 -3.16 10.14 -15.33
N GLY A 83 -3.64 9.01 -15.84
CA GLY A 83 -3.01 7.70 -15.66
C GLY A 83 -1.90 7.49 -16.69
N ILE A 84 -0.71 7.15 -16.21
CA ILE A 84 0.49 6.92 -17.04
C ILE A 84 0.76 5.41 -17.09
N ALA A 85 0.59 4.78 -18.25
CA ALA A 85 0.82 3.35 -18.37
C ALA A 85 2.27 2.98 -18.02
N ASN A 86 2.46 1.81 -17.43
CA ASN A 86 3.82 1.27 -17.24
C ASN A 86 4.33 0.56 -18.50
N MET A 87 5.61 0.16 -18.48
CA MET A 87 6.28 -0.50 -19.61
C MET A 87 6.57 -1.99 -19.35
N GLY A 88 5.68 -2.68 -18.63
CA GLY A 88 5.82 -4.10 -18.32
C GLY A 88 7.14 -4.41 -17.59
N MET A 89 8.03 -5.18 -18.22
CA MET A 89 9.34 -5.52 -17.63
C MET A 89 10.22 -4.29 -17.34
N GLN A 90 10.07 -3.20 -18.10
CA GLN A 90 10.82 -1.96 -17.87
C GLN A 90 10.24 -1.10 -16.73
N ARG A 91 9.10 -1.48 -16.14
CA ARG A 91 8.48 -0.75 -15.02
C ARG A 91 9.45 -0.58 -13.86
N ALA A 92 10.19 -1.65 -13.52
CA ALA A 92 11.08 -1.63 -12.37
C ALA A 92 12.27 -0.68 -12.61
N ASP A 93 12.85 -0.70 -13.81
CA ASP A 93 13.86 0.28 -14.26
C ASP A 93 13.36 1.72 -14.11
N GLU A 94 12.19 2.03 -14.68
CA GLU A 94 11.63 3.38 -14.70
C GLU A 94 11.21 3.89 -13.32
N PHE A 95 10.84 3.00 -12.39
CA PHE A 95 10.38 3.41 -11.06
C PHE A 95 11.52 3.49 -10.03
N THR A 96 12.69 2.92 -10.33
CA THR A 96 13.85 2.97 -9.44
C THR A 96 14.79 4.12 -9.81
N HIS A 97 15.06 4.98 -8.84
CA HIS A 97 16.02 6.07 -8.97
C HIS A 97 17.40 5.63 -8.48
N GLU A 98 18.46 5.99 -9.20
CA GLU A 98 19.84 5.87 -8.75
C GLU A 98 20.16 7.06 -7.82
N LEU A 99 19.79 6.93 -6.54
CA LEU A 99 20.02 7.92 -5.49
C LEU A 99 20.80 7.28 -4.35
N GLU A 100 21.45 8.12 -3.54
CA GLU A 100 22.17 7.68 -2.35
C GLU A 100 21.27 6.87 -1.43
N GLY A 101 21.75 5.70 -1.00
CA GLY A 101 21.06 4.79 -0.09
C GLY A 101 20.05 3.84 -0.75
N VAL A 102 19.82 3.95 -2.06
CA VAL A 102 19.00 3.01 -2.83
C VAL A 102 19.88 1.86 -3.35
N ASP A 103 19.79 0.68 -2.73
CA ASP A 103 20.56 -0.50 -3.13
C ASP A 103 19.73 -1.38 -4.08
N TYR A 104 19.54 -0.91 -5.30
CA TYR A 104 18.80 -1.63 -6.35
C TYR A 104 19.55 -2.85 -6.91
N LEU A 105 20.83 -3.01 -6.58
CA LEU A 105 21.63 -4.18 -7.01
C LEU A 105 21.24 -5.45 -6.26
N ARG A 106 20.62 -5.32 -5.08
CA ARG A 106 20.06 -6.43 -4.28
C ARG A 106 18.53 -6.51 -4.37
N ASP A 107 17.96 -5.98 -5.44
CA ASP A 107 16.55 -6.17 -5.75
C ASP A 107 16.28 -7.62 -6.23
N LYS A 108 15.03 -8.07 -6.18
CA LYS A 108 14.58 -9.40 -6.65
C LYS A 108 14.62 -9.55 -8.16
N VAL A 109 14.78 -8.44 -8.88
CA VAL A 109 14.88 -8.39 -10.33
C VAL A 109 16.10 -7.57 -10.72
N ASP A 110 16.67 -7.84 -11.89
CA ASP A 110 17.76 -7.02 -12.44
C ASP A 110 17.22 -5.63 -12.79
N ILE A 111 17.82 -4.58 -12.21
CA ILE A 111 17.39 -3.19 -12.37
C ILE A 111 18.48 -2.39 -13.10
N ARG A 112 18.07 -1.71 -14.17
CA ARG A 112 18.84 -0.63 -14.81
C ARG A 112 18.13 0.68 -14.53
N PRO A 113 18.51 1.42 -13.48
CA PRO A 113 17.71 2.52 -12.98
C PRO A 113 17.51 3.61 -14.04
N LYS A 114 16.26 3.99 -14.26
CA LYS A 114 15.81 5.04 -15.18
C LYS A 114 14.88 6.05 -14.50
N GLY A 115 14.80 6.03 -13.17
CA GLY A 115 13.93 6.92 -12.39
C GLY A 115 14.07 8.40 -12.74
N LEU A 116 15.30 8.88 -12.96
CA LEU A 116 15.53 10.26 -13.38
C LEU A 116 15.02 10.56 -14.80
N LEU A 117 15.15 9.62 -15.74
CA LEU A 117 14.59 9.77 -17.09
C LEU A 117 13.06 9.69 -17.08
N TYR A 118 12.50 8.85 -16.21
CA TYR A 118 11.06 8.75 -16.02
C TYR A 118 10.48 10.01 -15.36
N GLU A 119 11.20 10.60 -14.39
CA GLU A 119 10.89 11.93 -13.84
C GLU A 119 10.83 12.97 -14.96
N GLN A 120 11.86 13.06 -15.82
CA GLN A 120 11.88 14.01 -16.95
C GLN A 120 10.77 13.75 -17.98
N PHE A 121 10.49 12.49 -18.30
CA PHE A 121 9.34 12.13 -19.14
C PHE A 121 8.03 12.73 -18.57
N ILE A 122 7.81 12.61 -17.26
CA ILE A 122 6.61 13.17 -16.65
C ILE A 122 6.65 14.70 -16.68
N THR A 123 7.72 15.30 -16.17
CA THR A 123 7.77 16.75 -15.92
C THR A 123 7.91 17.59 -17.19
N ASP A 124 8.63 17.07 -18.18
CA ASP A 124 9.06 17.83 -19.36
C ASP A 124 8.33 17.41 -20.64
N GLU A 125 7.64 16.26 -20.64
CA GLU A 125 6.85 15.79 -21.81
C GLU A 125 5.36 15.63 -21.49
N VAL A 126 5.01 14.83 -20.48
CA VAL A 126 3.59 14.56 -20.15
C VAL A 126 2.89 15.79 -19.61
N MET A 127 3.46 16.43 -18.57
CA MET A 127 2.83 17.60 -17.94
C MET A 127 2.59 18.73 -18.95
N PRO A 128 3.58 19.17 -19.76
CA PRO A 128 3.36 20.20 -20.78
C PRO A 128 2.34 19.81 -21.84
N TYR A 129 2.30 18.54 -22.25
CA TYR A 129 1.29 18.06 -23.20
C TYR A 129 -0.13 18.19 -22.62
N ILE A 130 -0.35 17.63 -21.42
CA ILE A 130 -1.66 17.69 -20.74
C ILE A 130 -2.09 19.15 -20.56
N ASP A 131 -1.15 20.00 -20.18
CA ASP A 131 -1.33 21.42 -19.99
C ASP A 131 -1.70 22.21 -21.25
N SER A 132 -1.31 21.71 -22.43
CA SER A 132 -1.61 22.31 -23.72
C SER A 132 -2.97 21.89 -24.28
N VAL A 133 -3.43 20.69 -23.93
CA VAL A 133 -4.65 20.08 -24.45
C VAL A 133 -5.85 20.29 -23.51
N PHE A 134 -5.61 20.30 -22.20
CA PHE A 134 -6.66 20.32 -21.17
C PHE A 134 -6.64 21.61 -20.33
N ARG A 135 -7.77 21.92 -19.70
CA ARG A 135 -7.94 23.09 -18.83
C ARG A 135 -7.38 22.83 -17.44
N THR A 136 -6.06 22.81 -17.32
CA THR A 136 -5.35 22.58 -16.05
C THR A 136 -5.14 23.88 -15.27
N LYS A 137 -5.15 23.78 -13.93
CA LYS A 137 -4.56 24.76 -13.00
C LYS A 137 -3.06 24.47 -12.89
N LYS A 138 -2.23 25.52 -12.85
CA LYS A 138 -0.77 25.41 -12.71
C LYS A 138 -0.37 25.46 -11.24
N GLY A 139 0.86 25.03 -10.94
CA GLY A 139 1.46 25.18 -9.63
C GLY A 139 1.34 23.92 -8.76
N PRO A 140 2.26 23.73 -7.80
CA PRO A 140 2.30 22.55 -6.93
C PRO A 140 1.06 22.43 -6.03
N GLU A 141 0.43 23.55 -5.65
CA GLU A 141 -0.80 23.57 -4.87
C GLU A 141 -2.01 22.93 -5.59
N HIS A 142 -1.92 22.78 -6.91
CA HIS A 142 -2.96 22.20 -7.78
C HIS A 142 -2.53 20.88 -8.46
N THR A 143 -1.34 20.40 -8.16
CA THR A 143 -0.76 19.24 -8.84
C THR A 143 -0.40 18.15 -7.84
N GLY A 144 -0.99 16.97 -8.03
CA GLY A 144 -0.75 15.79 -7.21
C GLY A 144 -0.09 14.64 -7.98
N MET A 145 0.60 13.77 -7.25
CA MET A 145 1.13 12.51 -7.76
C MET A 145 0.74 11.33 -6.87
N MET A 146 0.42 10.19 -7.46
CA MET A 146 -0.01 9.00 -6.74
C MET A 146 0.50 7.69 -7.38
N GLY A 147 0.77 6.70 -6.55
CA GLY A 147 1.05 5.34 -7.00
C GLY A 147 1.12 4.36 -5.85
N SER A 148 1.10 3.05 -6.16
CA SER A 148 1.31 1.98 -5.17
C SER A 148 2.56 1.15 -5.39
N SER A 149 3.03 0.47 -4.35
CA SER A 149 4.18 -0.44 -4.47
C SER A 149 5.41 0.35 -4.95
N ARG A 150 6.08 -0.09 -6.02
CA ARG A 150 7.10 0.72 -6.71
C ARG A 150 6.57 2.06 -7.24
N GLY A 151 5.30 2.13 -7.60
CA GLY A 151 4.60 3.39 -7.93
C GLY A 151 4.55 4.34 -6.73
N GLY A 152 4.43 3.83 -5.50
CA GLY A 152 4.52 4.63 -4.28
C GLY A 152 5.95 5.08 -4.02
N GLN A 153 6.93 4.20 -4.21
CA GLN A 153 8.36 4.51 -4.12
C GLN A 153 8.79 5.61 -5.11
N VAL A 154 8.39 5.51 -6.38
CA VAL A 154 8.71 6.53 -7.40
C VAL A 154 7.96 7.84 -7.14
N THR A 155 6.71 7.79 -6.64
CA THR A 155 5.97 8.98 -6.18
C THR A 155 6.71 9.71 -5.07
N TYR A 156 7.24 8.97 -4.10
CA TYR A 156 8.04 9.52 -3.00
C TYR A 156 9.32 10.21 -3.52
N HIS A 157 10.05 9.56 -4.42
CA HIS A 157 11.27 10.14 -5.00
C HIS A 157 10.99 11.37 -5.87
N ILE A 158 10.10 11.27 -6.86
CA ILE A 158 9.79 12.39 -7.76
C ILE A 158 9.21 13.56 -6.99
N GLY A 159 8.24 13.30 -6.11
CA GLY A 159 7.54 14.33 -5.35
C GLY A 159 8.49 15.16 -4.47
N LEU A 160 9.38 14.50 -3.73
CA LEU A 160 10.34 15.18 -2.86
C LEU A 160 11.51 15.83 -3.63
N ARG A 161 11.81 15.36 -4.84
CA ARG A 161 12.77 15.98 -5.76
C ARG A 161 12.22 17.21 -6.46
N ARG A 162 10.90 17.20 -6.76
CA ARG A 162 10.22 18.22 -7.55
C ARG A 162 9.07 18.89 -6.78
N PRO A 163 9.33 19.47 -5.59
CA PRO A 163 8.31 20.20 -4.83
C PRO A 163 7.88 21.49 -5.54
N ASP A 164 8.64 21.93 -6.55
CA ASP A 164 8.27 23.01 -7.47
C ASP A 164 7.07 22.65 -8.37
N LEU A 165 6.86 21.36 -8.62
CA LEU A 165 5.81 20.85 -9.50
C LEU A 165 4.72 20.09 -8.73
N PHE A 166 5.07 19.35 -7.68
CA PHE A 166 4.13 18.50 -6.94
C PHE A 166 3.99 18.98 -5.50
N GLY A 167 2.82 19.49 -5.14
CA GLY A 167 2.51 19.90 -3.76
C GLY A 167 1.65 18.90 -3.00
N LYS A 168 1.26 17.79 -3.65
CA LYS A 168 0.40 16.74 -3.06
C LYS A 168 0.87 15.35 -3.48
N LEU A 169 1.04 14.44 -2.54
CA LEU A 169 1.49 13.07 -2.80
C LEU A 169 0.58 12.05 -2.13
N ALA A 170 0.30 10.95 -2.82
CA ALA A 170 -0.31 9.76 -2.24
C ALA A 170 0.54 8.52 -2.53
N ILE A 171 1.14 7.98 -1.46
CA ILE A 171 2.16 6.94 -1.48
C ILE A 171 1.53 5.68 -0.85
N LEU A 172 0.95 4.81 -1.67
CA LEU A 172 0.23 3.63 -1.19
C LEU A 172 1.13 2.40 -1.17
N SER A 173 1.11 1.61 -0.09
CA SER A 173 1.89 0.37 0.05
C SER A 173 3.32 0.44 -0.53
N PRO A 174 4.14 1.45 -0.19
CA PRO A 174 5.36 1.75 -0.96
C PRO A 174 6.46 0.70 -0.79
N TYR A 175 7.08 0.31 -1.90
CA TYR A 175 8.21 -0.64 -1.94
C TYR A 175 9.51 0.03 -1.49
N PHE A 176 9.60 0.38 -0.21
CA PHE A 176 10.77 1.02 0.39
C PHE A 176 11.89 0.05 0.75
N TYR A 177 11.58 -1.23 0.95
CA TYR A 177 12.58 -2.26 1.19
C TYR A 177 12.33 -3.47 0.30
N CYS A 178 13.41 -4.09 -0.15
CA CYS A 178 13.42 -5.45 -0.66
C CYS A 178 13.69 -6.39 0.51
N VAL A 179 12.74 -7.27 0.83
CA VAL A 179 12.91 -8.32 1.84
C VAL A 179 13.10 -9.66 1.15
N ASP A 180 14.24 -10.30 1.37
CA ASP A 180 14.48 -11.66 0.90
C ASP A 180 13.50 -12.63 1.60
N PRO A 181 12.71 -13.42 0.87
CA PRO A 181 11.66 -14.26 1.47
C PRO A 181 12.21 -15.46 2.25
N VAL A 182 13.50 -15.80 2.12
CA VAL A 182 14.15 -16.94 2.77
C VAL A 182 15.04 -16.47 3.91
N THR A 183 15.96 -15.53 3.65
CA THR A 183 16.92 -15.03 4.65
C THR A 183 16.32 -13.93 5.53
N LEU A 184 15.24 -13.28 5.06
CA LEU A 184 14.67 -12.07 5.65
C LEU A 184 15.67 -10.89 5.70
N GLU A 185 16.68 -10.91 4.82
CA GLU A 185 17.56 -9.75 4.63
C GLU A 185 16.77 -8.58 4.06
N GLU A 186 16.93 -7.40 4.65
CA GLU A 186 16.19 -6.19 4.31
C GLU A 186 17.11 -5.18 3.64
N THR A 187 16.90 -4.95 2.35
CA THR A 187 17.67 -4.02 1.54
C THR A 187 16.86 -2.75 1.29
N ARG A 188 17.41 -1.60 1.65
CA ARG A 188 16.75 -0.31 1.44
C ARG A 188 16.66 0.03 -0.06
N GLN A 189 15.48 0.46 -0.49
CA GLN A 189 15.14 0.84 -1.86
C GLN A 189 14.73 2.32 -1.97
N TYR A 190 14.93 3.14 -0.94
CA TYR A 190 14.58 4.56 -0.97
C TYR A 190 15.71 5.47 -0.51
N HIS A 191 15.69 6.69 -1.02
CA HIS A 191 16.57 7.76 -0.58
C HIS A 191 16.02 8.45 0.68
N THR A 192 16.87 8.67 1.69
CA THR A 192 16.46 9.39 2.91
C THR A 192 16.70 10.88 2.78
N TRP A 193 15.62 11.66 2.78
CA TRP A 193 15.69 13.11 2.75
C TRP A 193 16.04 13.68 4.13
N THR A 194 16.93 14.68 4.15
CA THR A 194 17.41 15.33 5.38
C THR A 194 16.83 16.70 5.62
N GLU A 195 16.07 17.24 4.66
CA GLU A 195 15.46 18.58 4.73
C GLU A 195 13.98 18.53 4.33
N LYS A 196 13.16 19.36 4.99
CA LYS A 196 11.74 19.51 4.64
C LYS A 196 11.60 20.31 3.35
N VAL A 197 10.87 19.76 2.39
CA VAL A 197 10.47 20.45 1.16
C VAL A 197 9.00 20.88 1.21
N PRO A 198 8.57 21.91 0.48
CA PRO A 198 7.25 22.55 0.64
C PRO A 198 6.09 21.74 0.01
N ILE A 199 5.90 20.49 0.44
CA ILE A 199 4.77 19.65 0.03
C ILE A 199 3.65 19.80 1.07
N SER A 200 2.48 20.24 0.59
CA SER A 200 1.35 20.62 1.45
C SER A 200 0.52 19.44 1.96
N ARG A 201 0.52 18.32 1.23
CA ARG A 201 -0.30 17.13 1.48
C ARG A 201 0.50 15.87 1.14
N VAL A 202 0.78 15.03 2.10
CA VAL A 202 1.47 13.75 1.95
C VAL A 202 0.61 12.69 2.61
N TRP A 203 0.08 11.79 1.80
CA TRP A 203 -0.57 10.57 2.24
C TRP A 203 0.39 9.40 2.11
N ILE A 204 0.53 8.60 3.16
CA ILE A 204 1.28 7.34 3.15
C ILE A 204 0.40 6.25 3.73
N ASP A 205 0.25 5.12 3.05
CA ASP A 205 -0.48 3.98 3.62
C ASP A 205 0.16 2.63 3.35
N LEU A 206 -0.38 1.63 4.03
CA LEU A 206 -0.23 0.22 3.74
C LEU A 206 -1.38 -0.58 4.38
N GLY A 207 -1.53 -1.82 3.95
CA GLY A 207 -2.28 -2.86 4.62
C GLY A 207 -1.43 -3.66 5.60
N SER A 208 -2.06 -4.16 6.66
CA SER A 208 -1.42 -5.04 7.65
C SER A 208 -1.19 -6.47 7.16
N ARG A 209 -1.76 -6.85 6.01
CA ARG A 209 -1.74 -8.23 5.46
C ARG A 209 -0.91 -8.34 4.19
N GLU A 210 0.06 -7.44 4.03
CA GLU A 210 0.96 -7.41 2.86
C GLU A 210 2.14 -8.39 2.98
N GLY A 211 2.11 -9.28 3.98
CA GLY A 211 3.13 -10.30 4.21
C GLY A 211 4.50 -9.67 4.47
N THR A 212 5.53 -10.29 3.91
CA THR A 212 6.92 -9.80 3.99
C THR A 212 7.27 -8.86 2.83
N LEU A 213 6.33 -8.58 1.92
CA LEU A 213 6.60 -7.69 0.78
C LEU A 213 6.69 -6.24 1.24
N ILE A 214 5.72 -5.80 2.04
CA ILE A 214 5.66 -4.45 2.61
C ILE A 214 5.38 -4.59 4.11
N LEU A 215 6.36 -4.26 4.94
CA LEU A 215 6.23 -4.32 6.40
C LEU A 215 5.89 -2.95 6.98
N GLU A 216 5.04 -2.93 8.01
CA GLU A 216 4.67 -1.70 8.73
C GLU A 216 5.90 -0.93 9.19
N LYS A 217 6.89 -1.60 9.75
CA LYS A 217 8.11 -0.95 10.26
C LYS A 217 8.84 -0.14 9.18
N HIS A 218 8.84 -0.60 7.92
CA HIS A 218 9.52 0.06 6.80
C HIS A 218 8.79 1.33 6.39
N VAL A 219 7.48 1.25 6.23
CA VAL A 219 6.65 2.41 5.87
C VAL A 219 6.60 3.41 7.03
N ARG A 220 6.55 2.91 8.27
CA ARG A 220 6.57 3.73 9.48
C ARG A 220 7.91 4.43 9.68
N GLU A 221 9.05 3.80 9.37
CA GLU A 221 10.38 4.44 9.42
C GLU A 221 10.45 5.70 8.54
N VAL A 222 9.96 5.60 7.30
CA VAL A 222 9.90 6.74 6.37
C VAL A 222 8.95 7.81 6.89
N THR A 223 7.78 7.40 7.37
CA THR A 223 6.78 8.32 7.92
C THR A 223 7.31 9.09 9.13
N GLU A 224 7.96 8.42 10.08
CA GLU A 224 8.60 9.06 11.24
C GLU A 224 9.78 9.95 10.84
N SER A 225 10.48 9.63 9.75
CA SER A 225 11.53 10.50 9.19
C SER A 225 10.93 11.81 8.68
N LEU A 226 9.82 11.77 7.97
CA LEU A 226 9.11 12.99 7.54
C LEU A 226 8.60 13.78 8.75
N LEU A 227 8.08 13.14 9.79
CA LEU A 227 7.70 13.85 11.02
C LEU A 227 8.89 14.58 11.66
N ARG A 228 10.08 13.96 11.69
CA ARG A 228 11.32 14.60 12.18
C ARG A 228 11.76 15.80 11.34
N LEU A 229 11.48 15.80 10.04
CA LEU A 229 11.68 16.97 9.18
C LEU A 229 10.67 18.11 9.47
N GLY A 230 9.63 17.84 10.25
CA GLY A 230 8.64 18.83 10.67
C GLY A 230 7.36 18.86 9.83
N TYR A 231 7.04 17.79 9.11
CA TYR A 231 5.70 17.63 8.54
C TYR A 231 4.68 17.42 9.66
N LYS A 232 3.57 18.16 9.62
CA LYS A 232 2.55 18.12 10.68
C LYS A 232 1.66 16.87 10.58
N PRO A 233 1.60 16.00 11.60
CA PRO A 233 0.77 14.80 11.58
C PRO A 233 -0.72 15.15 11.50
N GLY A 234 -1.48 14.44 10.67
CA GLY A 234 -2.92 14.65 10.51
C GLY A 234 -3.29 15.92 9.72
N GLU A 235 -2.34 16.78 9.36
CA GLU A 235 -2.55 17.99 8.56
C GLU A 235 -1.79 17.93 7.23
N GLU A 236 -0.46 17.90 7.28
CA GLU A 236 0.41 17.80 6.12
C GLU A 236 0.75 16.35 5.80
N LEU A 237 1.02 15.53 6.84
CA LEU A 237 1.34 14.11 6.70
C LEU A 237 0.24 13.25 7.33
N VAL A 238 -0.45 12.47 6.51
CA VAL A 238 -1.43 11.49 6.95
C VAL A 238 -0.88 10.09 6.70
N TYR A 239 -1.07 9.22 7.70
CA TYR A 239 -0.71 7.82 7.64
C TYR A 239 -1.95 6.96 7.82
N TYR A 240 -2.03 5.84 7.11
CA TYR A 240 -3.07 4.85 7.34
C TYR A 240 -2.51 3.42 7.26
N LEU A 241 -2.69 2.67 8.35
CA LEU A 241 -2.47 1.23 8.38
C LEU A 241 -3.83 0.54 8.37
N ASP A 242 -4.20 -0.05 7.25
CA ASP A 242 -5.45 -0.77 7.08
C ASP A 242 -5.36 -2.17 7.74
N PRO A 243 -6.17 -2.47 8.78
CA PRO A 243 -6.14 -3.75 9.49
C PRO A 243 -6.61 -4.94 8.62
N SER A 244 -7.19 -4.67 7.46
CA SER A 244 -7.68 -5.67 6.51
C SER A 244 -6.99 -5.67 5.16
N GLY A 245 -6.27 -4.59 4.83
CA GLY A 245 -5.68 -4.39 3.52
C GLY A 245 -4.55 -5.36 3.20
N THR A 246 -4.52 -5.79 1.94
CA THR A 246 -3.45 -6.60 1.33
C THR A 246 -2.76 -5.80 0.22
N HIS A 247 -1.77 -6.41 -0.46
CA HIS A 247 -1.00 -5.78 -1.53
C HIS A 247 -1.69 -5.99 -2.88
N SER A 248 -2.89 -5.42 -3.06
CA SER A 248 -3.71 -5.64 -4.25
C SER A 248 -4.47 -4.38 -4.72
N GLU A 249 -4.76 -4.32 -6.02
CA GLU A 249 -5.58 -3.26 -6.64
C GLU A 249 -6.96 -3.13 -6.01
N LYS A 250 -7.57 -4.24 -5.60
CA LYS A 250 -8.86 -4.24 -4.90
C LYS A 250 -8.78 -3.46 -3.59
N ASP A 251 -7.74 -3.70 -2.79
CA ASP A 251 -7.63 -3.05 -1.48
C ASP A 251 -7.11 -1.62 -1.58
N TRP A 252 -6.34 -1.29 -2.62
CA TRP A 252 -6.03 0.10 -2.96
C TRP A 252 -7.30 0.85 -3.39
N ALA A 253 -8.14 0.26 -4.24
CA ALA A 253 -9.44 0.81 -4.63
C ALA A 253 -10.33 1.08 -3.42
N ALA A 254 -10.40 0.13 -2.48
CA ALA A 254 -11.24 0.23 -1.29
C ALA A 254 -10.89 1.43 -0.39
N ARG A 255 -9.62 1.87 -0.40
CA ARG A 255 -9.15 2.97 0.45
C ARG A 255 -8.78 4.26 -0.28
N VAL A 256 -8.81 4.30 -1.63
CA VAL A 256 -8.37 5.47 -2.43
C VAL A 256 -9.21 6.73 -2.19
N ALA A 257 -10.41 6.61 -1.61
CA ALA A 257 -11.21 7.75 -1.21
C ALA A 257 -10.47 8.67 -0.23
N SER A 258 -9.73 8.10 0.73
CA SER A 258 -9.02 8.89 1.75
C SER A 258 -7.86 9.74 1.19
N PRO A 259 -6.92 9.21 0.36
CA PRO A 259 -5.92 10.05 -0.27
C PRO A 259 -6.52 11.12 -1.19
N LEU A 260 -7.59 10.82 -1.94
CA LEU A 260 -8.27 11.82 -2.79
C LEU A 260 -8.84 12.97 -1.94
N LEU A 261 -9.53 12.65 -0.85
CA LEU A 261 -10.04 13.63 0.11
C LEU A 261 -8.91 14.42 0.78
N HIS A 262 -7.79 13.78 1.11
CA HIS A 262 -6.63 14.47 1.68
C HIS A 262 -6.06 15.54 0.73
N MET A 263 -5.96 15.20 -0.55
CA MET A 263 -5.33 16.05 -1.56
C MET A 263 -6.28 17.14 -2.08
N PHE A 264 -7.55 16.82 -2.33
CA PHE A 264 -8.48 17.66 -3.09
C PHE A 264 -9.85 17.86 -2.43
N GLY A 265 -10.04 17.38 -1.20
CA GLY A 265 -11.34 17.38 -0.56
C GLY A 265 -11.33 17.77 0.91
N LYS A 266 -12.40 17.38 1.59
CA LYS A 266 -12.64 17.66 3.00
C LYS A 266 -12.64 16.35 3.78
N LYS A 267 -11.86 16.30 4.86
CA LYS A 267 -11.83 15.13 5.77
C LYS A 267 -13.14 14.94 6.53
N GLY A 268 -13.90 16.02 6.75
CA GLY A 268 -15.11 15.97 7.56
C GLY A 268 -14.80 15.95 9.06
N THR A 269 -15.70 15.40 9.86
CA THR A 269 -15.55 15.31 11.32
C THR A 269 -15.33 13.86 11.79
N PRO A 270 -14.52 13.63 12.85
CA PRO A 270 -14.34 12.29 13.39
C PRO A 270 -15.68 11.71 13.87
N ALA A 271 -16.01 10.51 13.40
CA ALA A 271 -17.27 9.82 13.69
C ALA A 271 -17.06 8.54 14.51
N GLN A 272 -15.96 7.81 14.28
CA GLN A 272 -15.62 6.60 15.03
C GLN A 272 -14.11 6.52 15.29
N LEU A 273 -13.74 5.91 16.43
CA LEU A 273 -12.37 5.60 16.79
C LEU A 273 -12.28 4.11 17.14
N ARG A 274 -11.29 3.41 16.59
CA ARG A 274 -10.96 2.01 16.90
C ARG A 274 -9.51 1.93 17.35
N LEU A 275 -9.20 1.03 18.29
CA LEU A 275 -7.84 0.77 18.75
C LEU A 275 -7.38 -0.61 18.24
N GLU A 276 -6.73 -0.60 17.08
CA GLU A 276 -6.16 -1.79 16.45
C GLU A 276 -4.75 -2.08 16.98
N GLY A 277 -4.25 -3.27 16.68
CA GLY A 277 -2.93 -3.74 17.11
C GLY A 277 -3.02 -5.03 17.91
N GLU A 278 -1.86 -5.53 18.33
CA GLU A 278 -1.74 -6.83 18.96
C GLU A 278 -2.13 -6.80 20.44
N GLY A 279 -2.86 -7.83 20.90
CA GLY A 279 -3.34 -7.92 22.27
C GLY A 279 -2.30 -8.42 23.27
N THR A 280 -1.09 -8.76 22.82
CA THR A 280 -0.03 -9.30 23.67
C THR A 280 1.31 -8.65 23.34
N ALA A 281 2.06 -8.28 24.36
CA ALA A 281 3.40 -7.73 24.27
C ALA A 281 4.34 -8.48 25.24
N GLY A 282 5.64 -8.51 24.93
CA GLY A 282 6.66 -9.10 25.80
C GLY A 282 7.52 -8.03 26.46
N VAL A 283 7.91 -8.21 27.73
CA VAL A 283 8.96 -7.39 28.36
C VAL A 283 10.27 -7.47 27.56
N THR A 284 10.58 -8.67 27.06
CA THR A 284 11.59 -8.89 26.02
C THR A 284 10.93 -9.42 24.74
N GLY A 285 11.37 -8.95 23.58
CA GLY A 285 10.83 -9.38 22.30
C GLY A 285 10.71 -8.24 21.29
N PRO A 286 9.90 -8.41 20.22
CA PRO A 286 9.74 -7.38 19.21
C PRO A 286 9.04 -6.14 19.77
N VAL A 287 9.45 -4.97 19.27
CA VAL A 287 8.76 -3.71 19.57
C VAL A 287 7.44 -3.67 18.80
N LEU A 288 6.33 -3.60 19.53
CA LEU A 288 4.98 -3.54 18.97
C LEU A 288 4.39 -2.13 19.10
N ARG A 289 3.41 -1.84 18.24
CA ARG A 289 2.73 -0.54 18.17
C ARG A 289 1.22 -0.74 18.11
N LEU A 290 0.47 0.09 18.83
CA LEU A 290 -0.98 0.19 18.66
C LEU A 290 -1.31 1.11 17.48
N ASN A 291 -2.38 0.77 16.77
CA ASN A 291 -2.85 1.48 15.59
C ASN A 291 -4.25 2.05 15.84
N PRO A 292 -4.37 3.25 16.43
CA PRO A 292 -5.65 3.93 16.55
C PRO A 292 -6.12 4.41 15.18
N VAL A 293 -7.27 3.91 14.73
CA VAL A 293 -7.89 4.25 13.44
C VAL A 293 -9.08 5.17 13.68
N ALA A 294 -9.01 6.39 13.17
CA ALA A 294 -10.09 7.35 13.17
C ALA A 294 -10.82 7.31 11.81
N GLU A 295 -12.13 7.13 11.87
CA GLU A 295 -13.04 7.15 10.73
C GLU A 295 -13.91 8.41 10.82
N PHE A 296 -14.06 9.09 9.69
CA PHE A 296 -14.76 10.36 9.59
C PHE A 296 -16.09 10.19 8.84
N ASP A 297 -17.03 11.11 9.07
CA ASP A 297 -18.34 11.13 8.41
C ASP A 297 -18.29 11.21 6.87
N SER A 298 -17.18 11.67 6.31
CA SER A 298 -16.92 11.72 4.87
C SER A 298 -16.50 10.37 4.26
N GLY A 299 -16.28 9.34 5.09
CA GLY A 299 -15.62 8.09 4.70
C GLY A 299 -14.09 8.15 4.70
N PHE A 300 -13.50 9.29 5.06
CA PHE A 300 -12.06 9.42 5.27
C PHE A 300 -11.61 8.60 6.47
N ASN A 301 -10.56 7.79 6.29
CA ASN A 301 -9.95 7.00 7.36
C ASN A 301 -8.50 7.43 7.54
N MET A 302 -8.00 7.44 8.78
CA MET A 302 -6.57 7.59 9.04
C MET A 302 -6.15 6.92 10.35
N SER A 303 -4.89 6.51 10.40
CA SER A 303 -4.24 6.11 11.64
C SER A 303 -3.68 7.34 12.35
N LEU A 304 -3.86 7.46 13.65
CA LEU A 304 -3.30 8.59 14.40
C LEU A 304 -1.79 8.36 14.59
N LEU A 305 -0.99 9.21 13.94
CA LEU A 305 0.48 9.17 14.07
C LEU A 305 0.95 9.56 15.48
N ARG A 306 0.18 10.44 16.13
CA ARG A 306 0.35 10.90 17.51
C ARG A 306 -1.01 10.88 18.18
N ALA A 307 -1.11 10.22 19.34
CA ALA A 307 -2.35 10.10 20.10
C ALA A 307 -2.08 10.10 21.61
N ASP A 308 -3.11 10.45 22.37
CA ASP A 308 -3.07 10.41 23.83
C ASP A 308 -3.55 9.03 24.31
N TYR A 309 -2.63 8.28 24.93
CA TYR A 309 -2.88 6.95 25.46
C TYR A 309 -2.83 6.95 26.99
N ALA A 310 -3.76 6.21 27.59
CA ALA A 310 -3.80 5.99 29.03
C ALA A 310 -3.90 4.49 29.32
N ALA A 311 -2.84 3.92 29.89
CA ALA A 311 -2.88 2.61 30.53
C ALA A 311 -3.35 2.75 31.98
N GLU A 312 -4.28 1.88 32.42
CA GLU A 312 -4.77 1.87 33.80
C GLU A 312 -3.67 1.50 34.82
N ASP A 313 -2.89 0.45 34.55
CA ASP A 313 -1.69 0.10 35.31
C ASP A 313 -0.41 0.35 34.49
N ARG A 314 0.17 1.54 34.68
CA ARG A 314 1.43 1.94 34.04
C ARG A 314 2.64 1.09 34.44
N THR A 315 2.56 0.36 35.56
CA THR A 315 3.64 -0.55 35.94
C THR A 315 3.65 -1.83 35.08
N VAL A 316 2.50 -2.19 34.50
CA VAL A 316 2.38 -3.28 33.52
C VAL A 316 2.80 -2.80 32.14
N LEU A 317 2.27 -1.66 31.67
CA LEU A 317 2.52 -1.16 30.33
C LEU A 317 2.41 0.37 30.27
N GLU A 318 3.38 1.02 29.65
CA GLU A 318 3.24 2.38 29.14
C GLU A 318 3.11 2.36 27.62
N VAL A 319 2.44 3.36 27.05
CA VAL A 319 2.28 3.52 25.60
C VAL A 319 2.72 4.93 25.21
N ARG A 320 3.66 5.02 24.29
CA ARG A 320 4.18 6.29 23.78
C ARG A 320 3.14 6.99 22.90
N GLU A 321 3.30 8.30 22.70
CA GLU A 321 2.42 9.08 21.82
C GLU A 321 2.31 8.53 20.39
N ASP A 322 3.35 7.83 19.91
CA ASP A 322 3.39 7.23 18.58
C ASP A 322 2.78 5.82 18.53
N GLY A 323 2.24 5.35 19.66
CA GLY A 323 1.62 4.04 19.84
C GLY A 323 2.60 2.92 20.22
N MET A 324 3.92 3.19 20.30
CA MET A 324 4.88 2.16 20.71
C MET A 324 4.62 1.69 22.13
N LEU A 325 4.56 0.37 22.32
CA LEU A 325 4.39 -0.27 23.62
C LEU A 325 5.72 -0.27 24.40
N GLN A 326 5.65 0.04 25.70
CA GLN A 326 6.77 -0.01 26.64
C GLN A 326 6.39 -0.93 27.82
N PRO A 327 6.53 -2.26 27.66
CA PRO A 327 6.09 -3.22 28.68
C PRO A 327 7.02 -3.18 29.91
N GLY A 328 6.42 -3.17 31.10
CA GLY A 328 7.13 -3.08 32.39
C GLY A 328 7.24 -4.42 33.11
N ARG A 329 6.11 -4.95 33.58
CA ARG A 329 6.01 -6.27 34.24
C ARG A 329 4.88 -7.11 33.66
N GLU A 330 4.91 -8.41 33.91
CA GLU A 330 3.81 -9.30 33.52
C GLU A 330 2.49 -8.90 34.17
N GLY A 331 1.42 -8.97 33.39
CA GLY A 331 0.09 -8.56 33.82
C GLY A 331 -0.81 -8.24 32.64
N GLU A 332 -1.99 -7.71 32.93
CA GLU A 332 -2.93 -7.21 31.91
C GLU A 332 -3.38 -5.83 32.33
N THR A 333 -3.45 -4.89 31.38
CA THR A 333 -3.98 -3.55 31.63
C THR A 333 -4.82 -3.10 30.44
N PRO A 334 -6.01 -2.51 30.67
CA PRO A 334 -6.69 -1.72 29.67
C PRO A 334 -5.83 -0.54 29.26
N VAL A 335 -5.82 -0.27 27.96
CA VAL A 335 -5.23 0.92 27.33
C VAL A 335 -6.35 1.64 26.60
N THR A 336 -6.56 2.91 26.91
CA THR A 336 -7.54 3.79 26.25
C THR A 336 -6.81 4.81 25.38
N VAL A 337 -7.34 5.10 24.21
CA VAL A 337 -6.92 6.20 23.33
C VAL A 337 -8.07 7.19 23.14
N SER A 338 -7.77 8.48 23.08
CA SER A 338 -8.77 9.54 22.83
C SER A 338 -8.42 10.41 21.64
N PHE A 339 -9.42 10.80 20.85
CA PHE A 339 -9.26 11.68 19.70
C PHE A 339 -10.59 12.36 19.33
N GLY A 340 -10.60 13.69 19.21
CA GLY A 340 -11.76 14.43 18.71
C GLY A 340 -13.05 14.23 19.53
N GLY A 341 -12.94 13.99 20.85
CA GLY A 341 -14.07 13.67 21.73
C GLY A 341 -14.51 12.21 21.70
N LEU A 342 -13.88 11.37 20.88
CA LEU A 342 -14.08 9.92 20.84
C LEU A 342 -13.03 9.22 21.70
N SER A 343 -13.37 8.03 22.19
CA SER A 343 -12.42 7.14 22.87
C SER A 343 -12.59 5.70 22.43
N ALA A 344 -11.50 4.93 22.47
CA ALA A 344 -11.48 3.49 22.23
C ALA A 344 -10.53 2.84 23.22
N ALA A 345 -10.82 1.60 23.64
CA ALA A 345 -10.00 0.89 24.60
C ALA A 345 -9.73 -0.54 24.17
N ARG A 346 -8.61 -1.09 24.61
CA ARG A 346 -8.20 -2.48 24.41
C ARG A 346 -7.38 -2.96 25.60
N THR A 347 -7.64 -4.17 26.07
CA THR A 347 -6.80 -4.81 27.09
C THR A 347 -5.55 -5.38 26.43
N ILE A 348 -4.38 -5.04 26.98
CA ILE A 348 -3.09 -5.57 26.54
C ILE A 348 -2.53 -6.47 27.62
N ARG A 349 -2.15 -7.68 27.22
CA ARG A 349 -1.44 -8.64 28.07
C ARG A 349 0.05 -8.50 27.89
N VAL A 350 0.77 -8.34 29.00
CA VAL A 350 2.24 -8.34 29.03
C VAL A 350 2.73 -9.68 29.55
N THR A 351 3.55 -10.37 28.74
CA THR A 351 4.27 -11.59 29.10
C THR A 351 5.74 -11.28 29.33
N ARG A 352 6.46 -12.19 30.00
CA ARG A 352 7.91 -12.03 30.22
C ARG A 352 8.68 -11.91 28.90
N GLU A 353 8.37 -12.77 27.95
CA GLU A 353 9.04 -12.84 26.66
C GLU A 353 8.01 -13.06 25.57
N LEU A 354 8.30 -12.50 24.40
CA LEU A 354 7.57 -12.73 23.16
C LEU A 354 8.59 -13.00 22.05
N LYS A 355 8.36 -14.08 21.28
CA LYS A 355 9.29 -14.45 20.20
C LYS A 355 9.25 -13.40 19.09
N GLU A 356 10.40 -13.13 18.48
CA GLU A 356 10.44 -12.29 17.27
C GLU A 356 9.89 -13.01 16.04
N ARG A 357 9.99 -14.34 16.02
CA ARG A 357 9.62 -15.21 14.90
C ARG A 357 8.87 -16.44 15.38
N VAL A 358 8.01 -16.95 14.52
CA VAL A 358 7.30 -18.21 14.74
C VAL A 358 7.61 -19.20 13.64
N ALA A 359 7.75 -20.46 14.03
CA ALA A 359 7.96 -21.57 13.12
C ALA A 359 6.60 -22.09 12.60
N LEU A 360 6.45 -22.11 11.29
CA LEU A 360 5.24 -22.55 10.61
C LEU A 360 5.52 -23.77 9.74
N GLU A 361 4.88 -24.89 10.07
CA GLU A 361 4.79 -26.05 9.19
C GLU A 361 3.50 -25.95 8.37
N LEU A 362 3.61 -25.71 7.07
CA LEU A 362 2.47 -25.76 6.17
C LEU A 362 2.44 -27.12 5.49
N VAL A 363 1.31 -27.82 5.58
CA VAL A 363 1.07 -29.10 4.93
C VAL A 363 -0.14 -28.95 4.01
N VAL A 364 0.03 -29.33 2.75
CA VAL A 364 -0.98 -29.22 1.71
C VAL A 364 -1.27 -30.60 1.14
N HIS A 365 -2.52 -31.03 1.28
CA HIS A 365 -3.09 -32.19 0.62
C HIS A 365 -3.66 -31.76 -0.72
N VAL A 366 -3.28 -32.43 -1.80
CA VAL A 366 -3.71 -32.07 -3.17
C VAL A 366 -4.56 -33.18 -3.79
N PRO A 367 -5.41 -32.88 -4.78
CA PRO A 367 -6.25 -33.90 -5.39
C PRO A 367 -5.42 -34.89 -6.22
N ALA A 368 -5.98 -36.08 -6.46
CA ALA A 368 -5.26 -37.20 -7.08
C ALA A 368 -4.81 -36.92 -8.53
N ASP A 369 -5.47 -35.99 -9.21
CA ASP A 369 -5.16 -35.50 -10.55
C ASP A 369 -4.01 -34.46 -10.58
N THR A 370 -3.44 -34.12 -9.42
CA THR A 370 -2.24 -33.27 -9.36
C THR A 370 -1.02 -34.05 -9.89
N PRO A 371 -0.31 -33.53 -10.91
CA PRO A 371 0.86 -34.19 -11.46
C PRO A 371 1.92 -34.48 -10.39
N GLU A 372 2.55 -35.65 -10.46
CA GLU A 372 3.52 -36.08 -9.44
C GLU A 372 4.77 -35.18 -9.37
N ASN A 373 5.12 -34.53 -10.47
CA ASN A 373 6.24 -33.59 -10.59
C ASN A 373 5.83 -32.11 -10.51
N ALA A 374 4.59 -31.82 -10.08
CA ALA A 374 4.13 -30.46 -9.96
C ALA A 374 4.95 -29.69 -8.91
N ALA A 375 5.59 -28.60 -9.31
CA ALA A 375 6.08 -27.61 -8.37
C ALA A 375 4.86 -26.89 -7.77
N LEU A 376 4.74 -26.88 -6.45
CA LEU A 376 3.67 -26.17 -5.75
C LEU A 376 4.24 -24.99 -4.99
N TYR A 377 3.47 -23.91 -4.96
CA TYR A 377 3.84 -22.68 -4.30
C TYR A 377 2.67 -22.20 -3.43
N SER A 378 3.00 -21.68 -2.26
CA SER A 378 2.15 -20.82 -1.46
C SER A 378 2.84 -19.45 -1.34
N TRP A 379 2.98 -18.92 -0.13
CA TRP A 379 3.95 -17.85 0.17
C TRP A 379 5.41 -18.32 0.03
N ALA A 380 5.65 -19.64 0.04
CA ALA A 380 6.96 -20.27 -0.14
C ALA A 380 6.84 -21.54 -1.02
N PRO A 381 7.94 -22.02 -1.63
CA PRO A 381 7.95 -23.30 -2.32
C PRO A 381 7.53 -24.44 -1.38
N LEU A 382 6.68 -25.34 -1.88
CA LEU A 382 6.23 -26.54 -1.19
C LEU A 382 6.96 -27.76 -1.74
N HIS A 383 7.42 -28.62 -0.83
CA HIS A 383 8.17 -29.83 -1.17
C HIS A 383 7.30 -31.07 -0.99
N ARG A 384 7.31 -31.97 -1.98
CA ARG A 384 6.56 -33.23 -1.90
C ARG A 384 7.10 -34.11 -0.77
N ASP A 385 6.19 -34.67 0.04
CA ASP A 385 6.55 -35.68 1.04
C ASP A 385 6.92 -37.00 0.33
N PRO A 386 8.13 -37.55 0.53
CA PRO A 386 8.54 -38.80 -0.10
C PRO A 386 7.69 -40.01 0.33
N GLY A 387 7.15 -39.99 1.56
CA GLY A 387 6.41 -41.10 2.17
C GLY A 387 4.89 -41.03 2.00
N LYS A 388 4.35 -39.90 1.53
CA LYS A 388 2.90 -39.69 1.36
C LYS A 388 2.57 -39.19 -0.04
N ARG A 389 1.77 -39.96 -0.79
CA ARG A 389 1.25 -39.51 -2.09
C ARG A 389 0.33 -38.30 -1.88
N HIS A 390 0.43 -37.31 -2.77
CA HIS A 390 -0.41 -36.10 -2.78
C HIS A 390 -0.31 -35.22 -1.53
N VAL A 391 0.83 -35.25 -0.84
CA VAL A 391 1.12 -34.36 0.28
C VAL A 391 2.37 -33.56 -0.04
N TYR A 392 2.28 -32.25 0.14
CA TYR A 392 3.39 -31.33 0.05
C TYR A 392 3.50 -30.56 1.35
N SER A 393 4.71 -30.20 1.75
CA SER A 393 4.92 -29.41 2.95
C SER A 393 6.09 -28.45 2.79
N THR A 394 6.08 -27.41 3.61
CA THR A 394 7.22 -26.54 3.82
C THR A 394 7.28 -26.13 5.27
N ARG A 395 8.48 -25.86 5.75
CA ARG A 395 8.69 -25.30 7.08
C ARG A 395 9.46 -24.01 6.94
N ILE A 396 8.88 -22.93 7.45
CA ILE A 396 9.49 -21.61 7.39
C ILE A 396 9.43 -20.93 8.74
N GLU A 397 10.27 -19.92 8.93
CA GLU A 397 10.14 -18.96 10.02
C GLU A 397 9.61 -17.64 9.45
N VAL A 398 8.61 -17.07 10.13
CA VAL A 398 8.05 -15.76 9.77
C VAL A 398 8.09 -14.83 10.98
N PRO A 399 8.19 -13.50 10.77
CA PRO A 399 8.04 -12.56 11.86
C PRO A 399 6.72 -12.77 12.61
N LEU A 400 6.75 -12.63 13.93
CA LEU A 400 5.52 -12.67 14.73
C LEU A 400 4.53 -11.60 14.22
N TYR A 401 3.27 -11.98 14.14
CA TYR A 401 2.13 -11.22 13.64
C TYR A 401 2.16 -10.85 12.16
N ALA A 402 3.15 -11.33 11.39
CA ALA A 402 3.09 -11.25 9.94
C ALA A 402 1.80 -11.92 9.43
N ALA A 403 1.06 -11.19 8.61
CA ALA A 403 -0.20 -11.63 8.07
C ALA A 403 -0.12 -11.71 6.54
N PHE A 404 -0.64 -12.80 5.98
CA PHE A 404 -0.49 -13.17 4.58
C PHE A 404 -1.84 -13.46 3.98
N GLU A 405 -2.18 -12.74 2.92
CA GLU A 405 -3.11 -13.24 1.91
C GLU A 405 -2.33 -14.02 0.85
N TYR A 406 -2.76 -15.25 0.55
CA TYR A 406 -2.05 -16.10 -0.41
C TYR A 406 -3.01 -17.05 -1.14
N ARG A 407 -2.51 -17.62 -2.23
CA ARG A 407 -3.16 -18.72 -2.96
C ARG A 407 -2.20 -19.89 -3.04
N ILE A 408 -2.75 -21.09 -3.20
CA ILE A 408 -1.95 -22.26 -3.56
C ILE A 408 -1.96 -22.34 -5.09
N SER A 409 -0.77 -22.38 -5.66
CA SER A 409 -0.58 -22.45 -7.10
C SER A 409 0.40 -23.53 -7.50
N ARG A 410 0.33 -23.93 -8.77
CA ARG A 410 1.27 -24.81 -9.44
C ARG A 410 2.25 -24.00 -10.27
N GLY A 411 3.41 -24.57 -10.54
CA GLY A 411 4.45 -23.95 -11.39
C GLY A 411 4.02 -23.73 -12.84
N ASP A 412 2.93 -24.33 -13.30
CA ASP A 412 2.31 -24.07 -14.61
C ASP A 412 1.22 -22.99 -14.55
N GLY A 413 1.11 -22.28 -13.43
CA GLY A 413 0.20 -21.16 -13.23
C GLY A 413 -1.21 -21.56 -12.78
N ALA A 414 -1.53 -22.85 -12.68
CA ALA A 414 -2.85 -23.27 -12.20
C ALA A 414 -3.03 -22.90 -10.71
N VAL A 415 -4.22 -22.45 -10.35
CA VAL A 415 -4.56 -22.03 -8.98
C VAL A 415 -5.63 -22.92 -8.38
N GLU A 416 -5.61 -23.05 -7.05
CA GLU A 416 -6.66 -23.73 -6.29
C GLU A 416 -8.04 -23.09 -6.55
N THR A 417 -9.07 -23.93 -6.68
CA THR A 417 -10.47 -23.50 -6.77
C THR A 417 -11.40 -24.16 -5.76
N ASP A 418 -12.49 -23.48 -5.45
CA ASP A 418 -13.60 -24.02 -4.67
C ASP A 418 -14.53 -24.91 -5.52
N GLU A 419 -15.62 -25.39 -4.92
CA GLU A 419 -16.62 -26.23 -5.61
C GLU A 419 -17.31 -25.51 -6.78
N ALA A 420 -17.33 -24.17 -6.77
CA ALA A 420 -17.90 -23.34 -7.83
C ALA A 420 -16.88 -22.99 -8.92
N GLY A 421 -15.64 -23.47 -8.82
CA GLY A 421 -14.56 -23.17 -9.77
C GLY A 421 -13.99 -21.74 -9.62
N GLN A 422 -14.25 -21.08 -8.50
CA GLN A 422 -13.68 -19.77 -8.17
C GLN A 422 -12.34 -19.95 -7.47
N ALA A 423 -11.39 -19.06 -7.75
CA ALA A 423 -10.06 -19.12 -7.14
C ALA A 423 -10.16 -18.94 -5.63
N VAL A 424 -9.52 -19.83 -4.86
CA VAL A 424 -9.50 -19.74 -3.40
C VAL A 424 -8.38 -18.80 -2.97
N THR A 425 -8.76 -17.77 -2.23
CA THR A 425 -7.83 -16.91 -1.50
C THR A 425 -7.84 -17.33 -0.02
N ARG A 426 -6.65 -17.48 0.55
CA ARG A 426 -6.44 -17.92 1.94
C ARG A 426 -5.80 -16.81 2.76
N PHE A 427 -6.05 -16.86 4.06
CA PHE A 427 -5.48 -15.93 5.04
C PHE A 427 -4.77 -16.69 6.15
N TYR A 428 -3.61 -16.19 6.56
CA TYR A 428 -2.89 -16.68 7.73
C TYR A 428 -2.26 -15.51 8.49
N LYS A 429 -2.31 -15.56 9.82
CA LYS A 429 -1.59 -14.64 10.71
C LYS A 429 -0.70 -15.44 11.65
N ALA A 430 0.56 -15.03 11.73
CA ALA A 430 1.60 -15.70 12.48
C ALA A 430 1.54 -15.37 13.97
N GLU A 431 0.70 -16.07 14.75
CA GLU A 431 0.50 -15.75 16.18
C GLU A 431 1.30 -16.64 17.15
N ALA A 432 1.67 -17.83 16.72
CA ALA A 432 2.46 -18.79 17.50
C ALA A 432 3.11 -19.83 16.57
N ASP A 433 4.07 -20.59 17.09
CA ASP A 433 4.58 -21.79 16.39
C ASP A 433 3.41 -22.73 16.12
N GLY A 434 3.33 -23.26 14.91
CA GLY A 434 2.17 -24.05 14.54
C GLY A 434 2.32 -24.84 13.25
N ARG A 435 1.32 -25.69 13.05
CA ARG A 435 1.14 -26.48 11.84
C ARG A 435 -0.21 -26.13 11.23
N VAL A 436 -0.19 -25.77 9.95
CA VAL A 436 -1.40 -25.50 9.16
C VAL A 436 -1.56 -26.62 8.14
N GLU A 437 -2.66 -27.37 8.25
CA GLU A 437 -3.01 -28.40 7.27
C GLU A 437 -4.12 -27.88 6.35
N LEU A 438 -3.87 -27.91 5.04
CA LEU A 438 -4.77 -27.44 4.01
C LEU A 438 -5.10 -28.55 3.03
N THR A 439 -6.30 -28.49 2.44
CA THR A 439 -6.71 -29.41 1.37
C THR A 439 -7.12 -28.60 0.16
N VAL A 440 -6.39 -28.79 -0.94
CA VAL A 440 -6.78 -28.36 -2.29
C VAL A 440 -7.76 -29.36 -2.85
N ARG A 441 -8.89 -28.88 -3.37
CA ARG A 441 -9.94 -29.74 -3.92
C ARG A 441 -9.85 -29.88 -5.43
N SER A 442 -9.55 -28.78 -6.10
CA SER A 442 -9.51 -28.71 -7.57
C SER A 442 -8.54 -27.62 -8.03
N TRP A 443 -8.13 -27.73 -9.29
CA TRP A 443 -7.25 -26.78 -9.95
C TRP A 443 -7.96 -26.10 -11.12
N LYS A 444 -7.61 -24.84 -11.36
CA LYS A 444 -7.97 -24.11 -12.58
C LYS A 444 -6.71 -23.57 -13.25
N SER A 445 -6.44 -24.04 -14.47
CA SER A 445 -5.35 -23.52 -15.29
C SER A 445 -5.61 -22.06 -15.71
N PRO A 446 -4.54 -21.27 -15.90
CA PRO A 446 -4.67 -19.94 -16.49
C PRO A 446 -5.30 -20.06 -17.89
N GLN A 447 -6.22 -19.15 -18.22
CA GLN A 447 -6.88 -19.08 -19.53
C GLN A 447 -5.95 -18.48 -20.59
#